data_AF-A0A8C5QD19-F1
#
_entry.id   AF-A0A8C5QD19-F1
#
_cell.length_a   1.000
_cell.length_b   1.000
_cell.length_c   1.000
_cell.angle_alpha   90.00
_cell.angle_beta   90.00
_cell.angle_gamma   90.00
#
_symmetry.space_group_name_H-M   'P 1'
#
loop_
_entity.id
_entity.type
_entity.pdbx_description
1 polymer ?
#
loop_
_entity_poly.entity_id
_entity_poly.type
_entity_poly.pdbx_seq_one_letter_code
_entity_poly.pdbx_strand_id
1 'polypeptide(L)'
;MASTFTRVLSTRKSAGLLAMVGAGSVAAGYLLIRETLRADADKSRRMYPPSAEYPDLRKHNSCMASNLTPAIYAKLFNKTTSMGYTIDKCIQTGVDNPGHPLIMSVGMVAGDEECYEVFADLFDPVIKERHNGYDPRTMKHPTDLDASKIKAGHFDERYVLSSRVRTGRSIRGLSLPPACTRAERRAVEKVAVDALNGLRGELTGEYYSLSEMTDQQQQQLIDVSTDNKCSNCNLCGYMYHLYQCFLPCPSCLFRSSLFSVSNRFGVIHYRWNYKLLTQWFKLKTIFFFLYQKDHFLFDKPVAPLIISSAMARDWPDARGIWHNNEKTFLIWINEEDHIRVISMEKGGNMKRVFKRFCRGLKEVERLIQEIGWEFMWNEHLGYILTCPSNIGTGIRAGVHIKLPLLGKDARFPKILDNLRLQKRGTGGEDTAVVDSTFDISNLDRLGKSEVEVTNYSDKQCGL
;
A
#
# COMPACT_ATOMS: atom_id res chain seq x y z
N MET A 1 -82.23 29.51 48.39
CA MET A 1 -81.83 28.82 49.64
C MET A 1 -80.31 28.86 49.73
N ALA A 2 -79.82 29.12 50.93
CA ALA A 2 -78.46 29.54 51.21
C ALA A 2 -77.40 28.41 51.17
N SER A 3 -76.18 28.82 50.82
CA SER A 3 -74.87 28.43 51.40
C SER A 3 -74.51 26.94 51.55
N THR A 4 -73.44 26.54 50.85
CA THR A 4 -72.26 25.97 51.52
C THR A 4 -70.96 26.43 50.84
N PHE A 5 -70.04 26.86 51.70
CA PHE A 5 -68.74 27.47 51.45
C PHE A 5 -67.61 26.42 51.26
N THR A 6 -66.45 26.89 50.78
CA THR A 6 -65.05 26.35 50.89
C THR A 6 -64.45 25.87 49.55
N ARG A 7 -63.69 26.74 48.83
CA ARG A 7 -62.19 26.89 48.82
C ARG A 7 -61.48 25.64 48.27
N VAL A 8 -60.82 25.68 47.11
CA VAL A 8 -59.41 26.14 46.90
C VAL A 8 -59.27 26.78 45.49
N LEU A 9 -59.12 28.11 45.39
CA LEU A 9 -57.94 28.88 44.92
C LEU A 9 -57.14 28.25 43.76
N SER A 10 -57.28 28.78 42.53
CA SER A 10 -56.41 29.81 41.89
C SER A 10 -55.13 29.20 41.29
N THR A 11 -54.66 29.45 40.08
CA THR A 11 -54.66 30.64 39.21
C THR A 11 -54.16 30.15 37.83
N ARG A 12 -54.88 30.41 36.73
CA ARG A 12 -54.69 31.55 35.79
C ARG A 12 -53.43 31.47 34.90
N LYS A 13 -53.73 31.49 33.58
CA LYS A 13 -52.96 32.02 32.44
C LYS A 13 -52.06 31.05 31.66
N SER A 14 -52.68 30.30 30.76
CA SER A 14 -52.03 29.78 29.55
C SER A 14 -52.20 30.81 28.43
N ALA A 15 -51.21 31.68 28.24
CA ALA A 15 -50.99 32.39 27.00
C ALA A 15 -49.53 32.89 26.93
N GLY A 16 -48.80 32.35 25.95
CA GLY A 16 -47.56 32.92 25.43
C GLY A 16 -46.29 32.14 25.80
N LEU A 17 -45.77 31.33 24.87
CA LEU A 17 -44.50 31.66 24.21
C LEU A 17 -44.20 30.72 23.03
N LEU A 18 -44.04 31.35 21.87
CA LEU A 18 -43.07 31.08 20.79
C LEU A 18 -42.85 29.66 20.25
N ALA A 19 -43.17 29.55 18.96
CA ALA A 19 -42.44 28.75 17.99
C ALA A 19 -40.92 28.95 18.12
N MET A 20 -40.17 27.84 18.21
CA MET A 20 -38.77 27.66 17.78
C MET A 20 -38.40 26.18 17.96
N VAL A 21 -39.07 25.25 17.28
CA VAL A 21 -38.53 23.89 17.09
C VAL A 21 -37.64 23.97 15.86
N GLY A 22 -36.47 24.57 16.03
CA GLY A 22 -35.45 24.65 15.00
C GLY A 22 -35.00 23.24 14.60
N ALA A 23 -34.47 23.11 13.39
CA ALA A 23 -33.86 21.89 12.86
C ALA A 23 -32.90 21.19 13.85
N GLY A 24 -32.32 21.94 14.81
CA GLY A 24 -31.51 21.41 15.91
C GLY A 24 -32.24 20.43 16.85
N SER A 25 -33.54 20.57 17.08
CA SER A 25 -34.31 19.67 17.95
C SER A 25 -34.58 18.31 17.29
N VAL A 26 -34.84 18.32 15.98
CA VAL A 26 -35.04 17.11 15.17
C VAL A 26 -33.70 16.42 14.90
N ALA A 27 -32.63 17.19 14.66
CA ALA A 27 -31.27 16.66 14.54
C ALA A 27 -30.76 16.06 15.86
N ALA A 28 -30.99 16.71 17.00
CA ALA A 28 -30.66 16.17 18.32
C ALA A 28 -31.48 14.91 18.63
N GLY A 29 -32.79 14.90 18.32
CA GLY A 29 -33.62 13.70 18.44
C GLY A 29 -33.15 12.56 17.55
N TYR A 30 -32.79 12.83 16.29
CA TYR A 30 -32.25 11.83 15.37
C TYR A 30 -30.86 11.32 15.79
N LEU A 31 -29.99 12.19 16.31
CA LEU A 31 -28.68 11.81 16.83
C LEU A 31 -28.81 10.97 18.10
N LEU A 32 -29.66 11.36 19.05
CA LEU A 32 -29.94 10.59 20.26
C LEU A 32 -30.57 9.24 19.94
N ILE A 33 -31.52 9.18 19.00
CA ILE A 33 -32.11 7.91 18.54
C ILE A 33 -31.06 7.05 17.83
N ARG A 34 -30.20 7.62 16.99
CA ARG A 34 -29.14 6.89 16.29
C ARG A 34 -28.03 6.38 17.24
N GLU A 35 -27.65 7.17 18.24
CA GLU A 35 -26.75 6.75 19.31
C GLU A 35 -27.36 5.64 20.16
N THR A 36 -28.64 5.77 20.51
CA THR A 36 -29.37 4.75 21.26
C THR A 36 -29.53 3.45 20.45
N LEU A 37 -29.83 3.53 19.15
CA LEU A 37 -29.95 2.37 18.27
C LEU A 37 -28.60 1.69 17.99
N ARG A 38 -27.50 2.45 17.88
CA ARG A 38 -26.14 1.89 17.79
C ARG A 38 -25.72 1.23 19.11
N ALA A 39 -26.03 1.86 20.25
CA ALA A 39 -25.78 1.30 21.56
C ALA A 39 -26.63 0.03 21.82
N ASP A 40 -27.86 -0.05 21.31
CA ASP A 40 -28.70 -1.25 21.44
C ASP A 40 -28.28 -2.39 20.50
N ALA A 41 -27.83 -2.09 19.28
CA ALA A 41 -27.28 -3.10 18.37
C ALA A 41 -25.97 -3.73 18.88
N ASP A 42 -25.18 -2.99 19.67
CA ASP A 42 -23.95 -3.48 20.29
C ASP A 42 -24.23 -4.26 21.60
N LYS A 43 -25.30 -3.90 22.33
CA LYS A 43 -25.73 -4.62 23.55
C LYS A 43 -26.26 -6.04 23.30
N SER A 44 -26.60 -6.41 22.07
CA SER A 44 -27.14 -7.74 21.76
C SER A 44 -26.06 -8.79 21.45
N ARG A 45 -24.78 -8.42 21.34
CA ARG A 45 -23.67 -9.38 21.18
C ARG A 45 -23.15 -9.79 22.55
N ARG A 46 -23.12 -11.09 22.79
CA ARG A 46 -22.44 -11.65 23.96
C ARG A 46 -20.96 -11.30 23.85
N MET A 47 -20.47 -10.41 24.71
CA MET A 47 -19.04 -10.11 24.79
C MET A 47 -18.31 -11.31 25.38
N TYR A 48 -17.28 -11.76 24.68
CA TYR A 48 -16.39 -12.82 25.14
C TYR A 48 -15.17 -12.21 25.84
N PRO A 49 -14.55 -12.92 26.80
CA PRO A 49 -13.31 -12.45 27.39
C PRO A 49 -12.20 -12.39 26.32
N PRO A 50 -11.22 -11.47 26.44
CA PRO A 50 -10.15 -11.34 25.44
C PRO A 50 -9.41 -12.65 25.15
N SER A 51 -9.27 -13.53 26.13
CA SER A 51 -8.62 -14.85 25.94
C SER A 51 -9.35 -15.76 24.97
N ALA A 52 -10.67 -15.59 24.78
CA ALA A 52 -11.46 -16.39 23.85
C ALA A 52 -11.30 -15.92 22.39
N GLU A 53 -10.91 -14.66 22.19
CA GLU A 53 -10.66 -14.06 20.87
C GLU A 53 -9.17 -14.08 20.50
N TYR A 54 -8.29 -14.54 21.40
CA TYR A 54 -6.85 -14.62 21.16
C TYR A 54 -6.54 -15.52 19.95
N PRO A 55 -5.76 -15.03 18.96
CA PRO A 55 -5.54 -15.78 17.72
C PRO A 55 -4.66 -17.02 17.93
N ASP A 56 -4.95 -18.09 17.18
CA ASP A 56 -4.08 -19.26 17.10
C ASP A 56 -2.90 -18.98 16.16
N LEU A 57 -1.74 -18.68 16.74
CA LEU A 57 -0.52 -18.33 16.03
C LEU A 57 0.54 -19.44 16.05
N ARG A 58 0.17 -20.69 16.39
CA ARG A 58 1.12 -21.81 16.59
C ARG A 58 1.95 -22.16 15.35
N LYS A 59 1.50 -21.77 14.14
CA LYS A 59 2.15 -22.07 12.85
C LYS A 59 2.60 -20.80 12.12
N HIS A 60 2.69 -19.68 12.83
CA HIS A 60 2.94 -18.38 12.23
C HIS A 60 4.40 -17.96 12.40
N ASN A 61 4.95 -17.32 11.36
CA ASN A 61 6.29 -16.77 11.33
C ASN A 61 6.25 -15.32 10.84
N SER A 62 5.99 -14.39 11.76
CA SER A 62 6.00 -12.94 11.53
C SER A 62 6.43 -12.20 12.80
N CYS A 63 6.85 -10.95 12.67
CA CYS A 63 7.20 -10.13 13.83
C CYS A 63 6.02 -9.97 14.79
N MET A 64 4.81 -9.74 14.28
CA MET A 64 3.59 -9.66 15.11
C MET A 64 3.39 -10.95 15.90
N ALA A 65 3.47 -12.11 15.25
CA ALA A 65 3.27 -13.40 15.92
C ALA A 65 4.33 -13.70 16.99
N SER A 66 5.57 -13.24 16.79
CA SER A 66 6.66 -13.41 17.74
C SER A 66 6.53 -12.52 18.99
N ASN A 67 5.81 -11.40 18.89
CA ASN A 67 5.70 -10.41 19.97
C ASN A 67 4.31 -10.34 20.61
N LEU A 68 3.27 -10.90 19.99
CA LEU A 68 1.94 -10.95 20.59
C LEU A 68 1.89 -11.97 21.73
N THR A 69 1.41 -11.53 22.89
CA THR A 69 1.20 -12.40 24.06
C THR A 69 -0.24 -12.26 24.56
N PRO A 70 -0.79 -13.26 25.28
CA PRO A 70 -2.13 -13.16 25.86
C PRO A 70 -2.30 -11.93 26.76
N ALA A 71 -1.24 -11.53 27.49
CA ALA A 71 -1.26 -10.34 28.34
C ALA A 71 -1.32 -9.04 27.53
N ILE A 72 -0.51 -8.91 26.46
CA ILE A 72 -0.56 -7.75 25.56
C ILE A 72 -1.92 -7.67 24.87
N TYR A 73 -2.41 -8.79 24.33
CA TYR A 73 -3.71 -8.84 23.66
C TYR A 73 -4.84 -8.42 24.61
N ALA A 74 -4.93 -9.02 25.80
CA ALA A 74 -5.96 -8.66 26.78
C ALA A 74 -5.91 -7.18 27.20
N LYS A 75 -4.70 -6.59 27.30
CA LYS A 75 -4.51 -5.16 27.62
C LYS A 75 -5.01 -4.24 26.50
N LEU A 76 -4.85 -4.66 25.24
CA LEU A 76 -5.17 -3.84 24.07
C LEU A 76 -6.54 -4.13 23.46
N PHE A 77 -7.17 -5.26 23.80
CA PHE A 77 -8.38 -5.79 23.15
C PHE A 77 -9.53 -4.78 23.06
N ASN A 78 -9.84 -4.11 24.17
CA ASN A 78 -10.94 -3.14 24.23
C ASN A 78 -10.51 -1.70 23.88
N LYS A 79 -9.25 -1.48 23.48
CA LYS A 79 -8.79 -0.15 23.08
C LYS A 79 -9.13 0.12 21.63
N THR A 80 -9.48 1.37 21.34
CA THR A 80 -9.72 1.87 19.99
C THR A 80 -9.02 3.21 19.79
N THR A 81 -8.61 3.50 18.56
CA THR A 81 -8.20 4.86 18.17
C THR A 81 -9.40 5.79 18.12
N SER A 82 -9.18 7.09 17.99
CA SER A 82 -10.26 8.09 17.83
C SER A 82 -11.14 7.82 16.60
N MET A 83 -10.58 7.16 15.58
CA MET A 83 -11.27 6.74 14.35
C MET A 83 -11.88 5.33 14.44
N GLY A 84 -11.81 4.68 15.61
CA GLY A 84 -12.40 3.34 15.82
C GLY A 84 -11.62 2.20 15.19
N TYR A 85 -10.31 2.37 14.97
CA TYR A 85 -9.41 1.28 14.60
C TYR A 85 -9.03 0.46 15.84
N THR A 86 -8.91 -0.86 15.70
CA THR A 86 -8.76 -1.80 16.82
C THR A 86 -7.53 -2.68 16.64
N ILE A 87 -7.08 -3.31 17.72
CA ILE A 87 -5.93 -4.22 17.66
C ILE A 87 -6.14 -5.39 16.70
N ASP A 88 -7.35 -5.94 16.63
CA ASP A 88 -7.68 -7.03 15.70
C ASP A 88 -7.52 -6.59 14.24
N LYS A 89 -7.96 -5.37 13.90
CA LYS A 89 -7.76 -4.81 12.56
C LYS A 89 -6.27 -4.62 12.24
N CYS A 90 -5.46 -4.22 13.21
CA CYS A 90 -4.01 -4.11 13.03
C CYS A 90 -3.37 -5.46 12.71
N ILE A 91 -3.73 -6.52 13.42
CA ILE A 91 -3.06 -7.83 13.33
C ILE A 91 -3.69 -8.78 12.30
N GLN A 92 -4.88 -8.48 11.77
CA GLN A 92 -5.64 -9.37 10.89
C GLN A 92 -4.80 -9.94 9.75
N THR A 93 -3.99 -9.09 9.11
CA THR A 93 -3.11 -9.54 8.02
C THR A 93 -2.08 -10.58 8.48
N GLY A 94 -1.52 -10.46 9.69
CA GLY A 94 -0.62 -11.48 10.22
C GLY A 94 -1.35 -12.74 10.64
N VAL A 95 -2.57 -12.63 11.16
CA VAL A 95 -3.41 -13.80 11.51
C VAL A 95 -3.76 -14.61 10.26
N ASP A 96 -4.17 -13.94 9.19
CA ASP A 96 -4.58 -14.58 7.94
C ASP A 96 -3.40 -15.15 7.14
N ASN A 97 -2.20 -14.60 7.34
CA ASN A 97 -1.00 -14.96 6.58
C ASN A 97 0.07 -15.52 7.52
N PRO A 98 0.18 -16.85 7.66
CA PRO A 98 1.14 -17.48 8.57
C PRO A 98 2.61 -17.24 8.20
N GLY A 99 2.87 -16.61 7.06
CA GLY A 99 4.21 -16.22 6.62
C GLY A 99 4.95 -17.35 5.92
N HIS A 100 6.24 -17.14 5.69
CA HIS A 100 7.13 -18.09 5.04
C HIS A 100 8.35 -18.36 5.95
N PRO A 101 8.83 -19.61 6.09
CA PRO A 101 9.95 -19.92 6.98
C PRO A 101 11.25 -19.17 6.66
N LEU A 102 11.45 -18.78 5.39
CA LEU A 102 12.66 -18.10 4.93
C LEU A 102 12.56 -16.57 4.86
N ILE A 103 11.35 -16.00 4.98
CA ILE A 103 11.13 -14.55 4.87
C ILE A 103 10.15 -14.14 5.97
N MET A 104 10.66 -13.40 6.94
CA MET A 104 9.87 -12.92 8.07
C MET A 104 9.13 -11.63 7.67
N SER A 105 7.80 -11.70 7.65
CA SER A 105 6.92 -10.55 7.42
C SER A 105 6.68 -9.80 8.74
N VAL A 106 6.14 -8.57 8.64
CA VAL A 106 5.76 -7.82 9.85
C VAL A 106 4.52 -8.41 10.50
N GLY A 107 3.48 -8.71 9.72
CA GLY A 107 2.23 -9.31 10.21
C GLY A 107 1.25 -8.34 10.89
N MET A 108 1.45 -7.03 10.75
CA MET A 108 0.48 -6.03 11.21
C MET A 108 0.61 -4.70 10.45
N VAL A 109 -0.46 -3.89 10.48
CA VAL A 109 -0.56 -2.57 9.85
C VAL A 109 -1.19 -1.54 10.80
N ALA A 110 -0.93 -0.26 10.56
CA ALA A 110 -1.60 0.86 11.19
C ALA A 110 -2.77 1.35 10.32
N GLY A 111 -3.93 1.61 10.94
CA GLY A 111 -5.10 2.20 10.28
C GLY A 111 -5.12 3.72 10.30
N ASP A 112 -4.39 4.34 11.22
CA ASP A 112 -4.28 5.79 11.40
C ASP A 112 -2.98 6.09 12.18
N GLU A 113 -2.65 7.38 12.35
CA GLU A 113 -1.43 7.83 13.05
C GLU A 113 -1.42 7.36 14.52
N GLU A 114 -2.58 7.41 15.19
CA GLU A 114 -2.75 7.07 16.61
C GLU A 114 -2.51 5.60 16.93
N CYS A 115 -2.63 4.70 15.94
CA CYS A 115 -2.35 3.27 16.12
C CYS A 115 -0.98 3.01 16.78
N TYR A 116 0.03 3.79 16.40
CA TYR A 116 1.40 3.65 16.93
C TYR A 116 1.51 4.01 18.41
N GLU A 117 0.58 4.82 18.94
CA GLU A 117 0.53 5.21 20.36
C GLU A 117 -0.43 4.32 21.16
N VAL A 118 -1.67 4.16 20.67
CA VAL A 118 -2.72 3.40 21.36
C VAL A 118 -2.31 1.93 21.57
N PHE A 119 -1.62 1.36 20.58
CA PHE A 119 -1.19 -0.03 20.55
C PHE A 119 0.34 -0.19 20.67
N ALA A 120 1.03 0.82 21.22
CA ALA A 120 2.50 0.83 21.38
C ALA A 120 3.06 -0.42 22.09
N ASP A 121 2.31 -1.01 23.03
CA ASP A 121 2.71 -2.24 23.72
C ASP A 121 2.97 -3.43 22.76
N LEU A 122 2.37 -3.44 21.57
CA LEU A 122 2.66 -4.40 20.50
C LEU A 122 3.51 -3.79 19.37
N PHE A 123 3.25 -2.55 18.95
CA PHE A 123 4.01 -1.92 17.87
C PHE A 123 5.49 -1.77 18.22
N ASP A 124 5.84 -1.34 19.44
CA ASP A 124 7.23 -1.11 19.83
C ASP A 124 8.11 -2.37 19.75
N PRO A 125 7.74 -3.52 20.33
CA PRO A 125 8.55 -4.72 20.20
C PRO A 125 8.64 -5.23 18.75
N VAL A 126 7.56 -5.09 17.96
CA VAL A 126 7.57 -5.42 16.53
C VAL A 126 8.51 -4.50 15.74
N ILE A 127 8.50 -3.19 16.02
CA ILE A 127 9.41 -2.21 15.42
C ILE A 127 10.85 -2.55 15.78
N LYS A 128 11.11 -2.86 17.07
CA LYS A 128 12.44 -3.23 17.55
C LYS A 128 12.99 -4.47 16.89
N GLU A 129 12.17 -5.51 16.72
CA GLU A 129 12.57 -6.71 15.99
C GLU A 129 12.82 -6.40 14.52
N ARG A 130 11.88 -5.71 13.84
CA ARG A 130 11.95 -5.47 12.40
C ARG A 130 13.10 -4.55 12.01
N HIS A 131 13.46 -3.59 12.87
CA HIS A 131 14.50 -2.59 12.65
C HIS A 131 15.76 -2.85 13.48
N ASN A 132 16.04 -4.13 13.76
CA ASN A 132 17.33 -4.61 14.27
C ASN A 132 17.79 -3.90 15.56
N GLY A 133 16.88 -3.80 16.53
CA GLY A 133 17.15 -3.27 17.86
C GLY A 133 16.78 -1.80 18.06
N TYR A 134 16.30 -1.10 17.03
CA TYR A 134 15.78 0.26 17.21
C TYR A 134 14.61 0.29 18.18
N ASP A 135 14.77 0.91 19.35
CA ASP A 135 13.76 0.95 20.39
C ASP A 135 13.06 2.32 20.41
N PRO A 136 11.83 2.44 19.89
CA PRO A 136 11.15 3.72 19.76
C PRO A 136 10.86 4.40 21.11
N ARG A 137 10.91 3.66 22.22
CA ARG A 137 10.71 4.21 23.58
C ARG A 137 11.89 5.01 24.09
N THR A 138 13.08 4.75 23.55
CA THR A 138 14.34 5.30 24.08
C THR A 138 15.20 5.98 23.02
N MET A 139 14.94 5.71 21.74
CA MET A 139 15.67 6.26 20.61
C MET A 139 14.85 7.33 19.90
N LYS A 140 15.56 8.19 19.16
CA LYS A 140 14.98 9.18 18.24
C LYS A 140 15.47 8.93 16.83
N HIS A 141 14.69 9.31 15.84
CA HIS A 141 15.01 9.07 14.44
C HIS A 141 15.59 10.32 13.78
N PRO A 142 16.81 10.25 13.21
CA PRO A 142 17.35 11.37 12.44
C PRO A 142 16.76 11.40 11.02
N THR A 143 16.34 12.58 10.56
CA THR A 143 15.96 12.85 9.16
C THR A 143 17.00 13.77 8.52
N ASP A 144 17.52 13.39 7.35
CA ASP A 144 18.51 14.19 6.62
C ASP A 144 18.33 14.01 5.10
N LEU A 145 17.76 15.02 4.46
CA LEU A 145 17.55 15.09 3.01
C LEU A 145 18.55 16.04 2.32
N ASP A 146 19.77 16.17 2.85
CA ASP A 146 20.85 16.90 2.20
C ASP A 146 21.63 16.01 1.22
N ALA A 147 21.21 16.02 -0.04
CA ALA A 147 21.84 15.27 -1.12
C ALA A 147 23.30 15.65 -1.39
N SER A 148 23.80 16.79 -0.90
CA SER A 148 25.22 17.17 -1.06
C SER A 148 26.16 16.22 -0.30
N LYS A 149 25.66 15.55 0.76
CA LYS A 149 26.40 14.60 1.61
C LYS A 149 26.57 13.22 0.98
N ILE A 150 26.02 12.97 -0.21
CA ILE A 150 26.22 11.71 -0.93
C ILE A 150 27.63 11.66 -1.53
N LYS A 151 28.45 10.73 -1.04
CA LYS A 151 29.89 10.66 -1.31
C LYS A 151 30.22 9.96 -2.62
N ALA A 152 29.69 8.76 -2.82
CA ALA A 152 29.80 7.99 -4.06
C ALA A 152 28.46 8.07 -4.83
N GLY A 153 28.21 7.18 -5.80
CA GLY A 153 26.91 7.13 -6.47
C GLY A 153 26.98 7.02 -7.98
N HIS A 154 28.10 6.51 -8.51
CA HIS A 154 28.23 6.09 -9.91
C HIS A 154 28.65 4.62 -9.91
N PHE A 155 27.68 3.75 -10.16
CA PHE A 155 27.92 2.32 -10.31
C PHE A 155 28.45 1.97 -11.70
N ASP A 156 29.10 0.81 -11.81
CA ASP A 156 29.49 0.24 -13.10
C ASP A 156 28.26 -0.20 -13.90
N GLU A 157 27.96 0.53 -14.97
CA GLU A 157 26.77 0.31 -15.81
C GLU A 157 26.83 -0.99 -16.62
N ARG A 158 27.96 -1.71 -16.61
CA ARG A 158 28.03 -3.09 -17.11
C ARG A 158 27.23 -4.07 -16.24
N TYR A 159 27.08 -3.74 -14.96
CA TYR A 159 26.34 -4.54 -13.98
C TYR A 159 25.03 -3.87 -13.58
N VAL A 160 25.04 -2.57 -13.30
CA VAL A 160 23.86 -1.82 -12.85
C VAL A 160 23.09 -1.26 -14.04
N LEU A 161 21.86 -1.74 -14.21
CA LEU A 161 20.97 -1.41 -15.32
C LEU A 161 20.12 -0.16 -15.03
N SER A 162 19.72 0.03 -13.77
CA SER A 162 18.93 1.18 -13.33
C SER A 162 19.10 1.43 -11.84
N SER A 163 18.87 2.68 -11.44
CA SER A 163 18.96 3.17 -10.07
C SER A 163 17.64 3.81 -9.67
N ARG A 164 17.15 3.50 -8.46
CA ARG A 164 15.85 3.97 -7.97
C ARG A 164 15.88 4.27 -6.47
N VAL A 165 15.29 5.38 -6.08
CA VAL A 165 15.04 5.77 -4.69
C VAL A 165 13.54 6.00 -4.53
N ARG A 166 12.93 5.36 -3.53
CA ARG A 166 11.53 5.62 -3.17
C ARG A 166 11.37 5.90 -1.69
N THR A 167 10.31 6.60 -1.31
CA THR A 167 9.78 6.66 0.06
C THR A 167 8.26 6.77 0.03
N GLY A 168 7.62 6.67 1.19
CA GLY A 168 6.21 7.01 1.37
C GLY A 168 6.02 8.28 2.20
N ARG A 169 4.86 8.92 2.04
CA ARG A 169 4.36 9.97 2.94
C ARG A 169 2.87 9.76 3.23
N SER A 170 2.47 10.05 4.45
CA SER A 170 1.08 10.03 4.90
C SER A 170 0.64 11.43 5.28
N ILE A 171 -0.56 11.82 4.86
CA ILE A 171 -1.16 13.14 5.15
C ILE A 171 -1.85 13.08 6.51
N ARG A 172 -1.43 13.93 7.45
CA ARG A 172 -1.97 14.00 8.82
C ARG A 172 -3.47 14.35 8.82
N GLY A 173 -4.20 13.74 9.74
CA GLY A 173 -5.65 13.95 9.92
C GLY A 173 -6.54 13.09 9.01
N LEU A 174 -5.96 12.27 8.12
CA LEU A 174 -6.68 11.31 7.29
C LEU A 174 -6.25 9.90 7.65
N SER A 175 -7.18 8.97 7.82
CA SER A 175 -6.85 7.57 8.09
C SER A 175 -6.01 6.95 6.97
N LEU A 176 -5.14 6.00 7.33
CA LEU A 176 -4.29 5.24 6.41
C LEU A 176 -5.12 4.26 5.56
N PRO A 177 -4.58 3.73 4.44
CA PRO A 177 -5.30 2.88 3.49
C PRO A 177 -6.10 1.70 4.10
N PRO A 178 -5.65 1.01 5.16
CA PRO A 178 -6.42 -0.05 5.80
C PRO A 178 -7.78 0.43 6.34
N ALA A 179 -7.86 1.66 6.84
CA ALA A 179 -9.04 2.18 7.54
C ALA A 179 -9.82 3.24 6.76
N CYS A 180 -9.16 3.96 5.83
CA CYS A 180 -9.75 5.13 5.21
C CYS A 180 -11.09 4.85 4.50
N THR A 181 -12.02 5.78 4.66
CA THR A 181 -13.26 5.81 3.90
C THR A 181 -13.01 6.26 2.47
N ARG A 182 -14.00 6.09 1.58
CA ARG A 182 -13.93 6.65 0.22
C ARG A 182 -13.72 8.17 0.23
N ALA A 183 -14.34 8.87 1.18
CA ALA A 183 -14.24 10.32 1.29
C ALA A 183 -12.82 10.76 1.67
N GLU A 184 -12.22 10.13 2.68
CA GLU A 184 -10.83 10.41 3.08
C GLU A 184 -9.84 10.08 1.97
N ARG A 185 -10.05 8.95 1.27
CA ARG A 185 -9.20 8.57 0.14
C ARG A 185 -9.23 9.60 -0.99
N ARG A 186 -10.41 10.10 -1.34
CA ARG A 186 -10.59 11.20 -2.31
C ARG A 186 -9.99 12.51 -1.80
N ALA A 187 -10.02 12.76 -0.49
CA ALA A 187 -9.33 13.91 0.10
C ALA A 187 -7.81 13.80 -0.06
N VAL A 188 -7.23 12.63 0.20
CA VAL A 188 -5.79 12.36 -0.06
C VAL A 188 -5.45 12.62 -1.53
N GLU A 189 -6.25 12.08 -2.46
CA GLU A 189 -6.04 12.28 -3.89
C GLU A 189 -6.07 13.76 -4.25
N LYS A 190 -7.09 14.49 -3.78
CA LYS A 190 -7.22 15.92 -4.05
C LYS A 190 -6.04 16.73 -3.52
N VAL A 191 -5.65 16.51 -2.25
CA VAL A 191 -4.52 17.22 -1.62
C VAL A 191 -3.22 16.94 -2.37
N ALA A 192 -2.98 15.69 -2.73
CA ALA A 192 -1.81 15.31 -3.51
C ALA A 192 -1.83 16.01 -4.88
N VAL A 193 -2.90 15.86 -5.66
CA VAL A 193 -2.98 16.42 -7.02
C VAL A 193 -2.87 17.95 -7.02
N ASP A 194 -3.53 18.65 -6.09
CA ASP A 194 -3.44 20.10 -5.96
C ASP A 194 -2.00 20.55 -5.70
N ALA A 195 -1.28 19.86 -4.81
CA ALA A 195 0.13 20.14 -4.55
C ALA A 195 1.00 19.83 -5.78
N LEU A 196 0.80 18.69 -6.44
CA LEU A 196 1.61 18.28 -7.59
C LEU A 196 1.45 19.20 -8.81
N ASN A 197 0.27 19.80 -8.98
CA ASN A 197 0.04 20.85 -9.98
C ASN A 197 0.86 22.13 -9.72
N GLY A 198 1.44 22.28 -8.54
CA GLY A 198 2.37 23.36 -8.18
C GLY A 198 3.82 23.12 -8.61
N LEU A 199 4.20 21.89 -8.99
CA LEU A 199 5.57 21.57 -9.39
C LEU A 199 5.98 22.27 -10.70
N ARG A 200 7.24 22.72 -10.78
CA ARG A 200 7.77 23.50 -11.91
C ARG A 200 9.12 22.96 -12.39
N GLY A 201 9.56 23.42 -13.57
CA GLY A 201 10.84 23.04 -14.16
C GLY A 201 10.89 21.56 -14.53
N GLU A 202 12.01 20.89 -14.24
CA GLU A 202 12.18 19.44 -14.48
C GLU A 202 11.23 18.53 -13.67
N LEU A 203 10.57 19.08 -12.64
CA LEU A 203 9.55 18.38 -11.85
C LEU A 203 8.13 18.63 -12.38
N THR A 204 7.95 19.38 -13.46
CA THR A 204 6.63 19.55 -14.08
C THR A 204 6.15 18.22 -14.65
N GLY A 205 4.88 17.89 -14.43
CA GLY A 205 4.31 16.61 -14.81
C GLY A 205 2.79 16.61 -14.85
N GLU A 206 2.23 15.43 -15.09
CA GLU A 206 0.79 15.22 -15.27
C GLU A 206 0.30 14.09 -14.36
N TYR A 207 -0.94 14.23 -13.87
CA TYR A 207 -1.65 13.22 -13.09
C TYR A 207 -2.58 12.40 -13.99
N TYR A 208 -2.57 11.08 -13.80
CA TYR A 208 -3.46 10.14 -14.45
C TYR A 208 -4.24 9.35 -13.40
N SER A 209 -5.54 9.56 -13.35
CA SER A 209 -6.46 8.76 -12.53
C SER A 209 -6.63 7.37 -13.12
N LEU A 210 -6.52 6.31 -12.31
CA LEU A 210 -6.70 4.93 -12.77
C LEU A 210 -8.14 4.65 -13.24
N SER A 211 -9.14 5.39 -12.74
CA SER A 211 -10.54 5.19 -13.15
C SER A 211 -10.85 5.79 -14.52
N GLU A 212 -10.07 6.77 -14.96
CA GLU A 212 -10.29 7.54 -16.20
C GLU A 212 -9.21 7.29 -17.26
N MET A 213 -8.20 6.47 -16.92
CA MET A 213 -7.10 6.13 -17.80
C MET A 213 -7.59 5.33 -19.02
N THR A 214 -7.26 5.80 -20.22
CA THR A 214 -7.53 5.06 -21.45
C THR A 214 -6.58 3.87 -21.59
N ASP A 215 -7.00 2.83 -22.33
CA ASP A 215 -6.14 1.68 -22.64
C ASP A 215 -4.81 2.10 -23.28
N GLN A 216 -4.81 3.17 -24.10
CA GLN A 216 -3.61 3.70 -24.72
C GLN A 216 -2.66 4.35 -23.70
N GLN A 217 -3.18 5.16 -22.78
CA GLN A 217 -2.38 5.76 -21.71
C GLN A 217 -1.86 4.68 -20.76
N GLN A 218 -2.69 3.71 -20.41
CA GLN A 218 -2.30 2.57 -19.60
C GLN A 218 -1.17 1.79 -20.26
N GLN A 219 -1.32 1.46 -21.54
CA GLN A 219 -0.29 0.76 -22.29
C GLN A 219 0.98 1.59 -22.41
N GLN A 220 0.90 2.91 -22.58
CA GLN A 220 2.08 3.78 -22.59
C GLN A 220 2.84 3.75 -21.26
N LEU A 221 2.14 3.74 -20.13
CA LEU A 221 2.75 3.62 -18.81
C LEU A 221 3.35 2.22 -18.57
N ILE A 222 2.79 1.19 -19.19
CA ILE A 222 3.35 -0.17 -19.22
C ILE A 222 4.53 -0.27 -20.20
N ASP A 223 4.53 0.43 -21.33
CA ASP A 223 5.50 0.28 -22.43
C ASP A 223 6.75 1.12 -22.27
N VAL A 224 6.68 2.27 -21.58
CA VAL A 224 7.88 2.98 -21.07
C VAL A 224 8.78 2.01 -20.29
N SER A 225 8.15 0.97 -19.78
CA SER A 225 8.77 -0.12 -19.06
C SER A 225 9.52 -1.14 -19.94
N THR A 226 9.55 -0.97 -21.27
CA THR A 226 10.06 -1.95 -22.23
C THR A 226 11.10 -1.41 -23.22
N ASP A 227 11.74 -0.28 -22.94
CA ASP A 227 12.65 0.43 -23.86
C ASP A 227 13.94 -0.33 -24.28
N ASN A 228 14.04 -1.63 -24.04
CA ASN A 228 14.84 -2.51 -24.89
C ASN A 228 14.00 -2.94 -26.10
N LYS A 229 13.87 -2.05 -27.09
CA LYS A 229 13.64 -2.49 -28.46
C LYS A 229 14.76 -3.46 -28.81
N CYS A 230 14.45 -4.75 -28.79
CA CYS A 230 15.32 -5.77 -29.36
C CYS A 230 15.53 -5.38 -30.83
N SER A 231 16.71 -4.85 -31.15
CA SER A 231 17.07 -4.30 -32.47
C SER A 231 17.06 -5.33 -33.60
N ASN A 232 16.55 -6.55 -33.38
CA ASN A 232 16.59 -7.64 -34.33
C ASN A 232 15.34 -8.56 -34.34
N CYS A 233 14.22 -8.16 -33.73
CA CYS A 233 13.02 -9.02 -33.74
C CYS A 233 11.86 -8.43 -34.54
N ASN A 234 11.87 -8.66 -35.85
CA ASN A 234 10.71 -8.46 -36.75
C ASN A 234 9.48 -9.31 -36.38
N LEU A 235 9.52 -10.11 -35.30
CA LEU A 235 8.39 -10.93 -34.84
C LEU A 235 7.40 -10.21 -33.91
N CYS A 236 7.78 -9.13 -33.21
CA CYS A 236 6.86 -8.49 -32.25
C CYS A 236 5.69 -7.78 -32.93
N GLY A 237 5.88 -7.22 -34.14
CA GLY A 237 4.79 -6.67 -34.95
C GLY A 237 3.90 -7.72 -35.62
N TYR A 238 4.45 -8.90 -35.91
CA TYR A 238 3.74 -9.96 -36.63
C TYR A 238 2.74 -10.74 -35.76
N MET A 239 3.00 -10.87 -34.45
CA MET A 239 2.06 -11.56 -33.54
C MET A 239 0.77 -10.78 -33.26
N TYR A 240 0.77 -9.45 -33.40
CA TYR A 240 -0.44 -8.64 -33.22
C TYR A 240 -1.40 -8.78 -34.41
N HIS A 241 -0.86 -8.88 -35.64
CA HIS A 241 -1.68 -9.17 -36.83
C HIS A 241 -2.31 -10.57 -36.80
N LEU A 242 -1.64 -11.56 -36.19
CA LEU A 242 -2.21 -12.89 -35.99
C LEU A 242 -3.33 -12.90 -34.93
N TYR A 243 -3.33 -11.98 -33.97
CA TYR A 243 -4.36 -11.90 -32.92
C TYR A 243 -5.69 -11.34 -33.44
N GLN A 244 -5.68 -10.40 -34.40
CA GLN A 244 -6.91 -9.94 -35.06
C GLN A 244 -7.50 -10.98 -36.05
N CYS A 245 -6.68 -11.90 -36.58
CA CYS A 245 -7.15 -12.98 -37.45
C CYS A 245 -7.84 -14.14 -36.70
N PHE A 246 -7.76 -14.19 -35.36
CA PHE A 246 -8.31 -15.28 -34.53
C PHE A 246 -9.45 -14.83 -33.59
N LEU A 247 -10.11 -13.70 -33.88
CA LEU A 247 -11.44 -13.44 -33.33
C LEU A 247 -12.46 -14.23 -34.17
N PRO A 248 -13.13 -15.27 -33.64
CA PRO A 248 -14.27 -15.83 -34.35
C PRO A 248 -15.37 -14.77 -34.33
N CYS A 249 -15.77 -14.32 -35.52
CA CYS A 249 -17.03 -13.62 -35.72
C CYS A 249 -18.15 -14.41 -35.01
N PRO A 250 -19.09 -13.76 -34.29
CA PRO A 250 -20.15 -14.46 -33.55
C PRO A 250 -21.02 -15.39 -34.40
N SER A 251 -20.98 -15.28 -35.73
CA SER A 251 -21.67 -16.17 -36.67
C SER A 251 -20.93 -17.48 -36.98
N CYS A 252 -19.63 -17.62 -36.65
CA CYS A 252 -18.85 -18.83 -36.93
C CYS A 252 -18.84 -19.87 -35.79
N LEU A 253 -19.27 -19.50 -34.58
CA LEU A 253 -19.31 -20.40 -33.41
C LEU A 253 -20.43 -21.44 -33.44
N PHE A 254 -21.32 -21.41 -34.44
CA PHE A 254 -22.45 -22.33 -34.53
C PHE A 254 -22.24 -23.55 -35.43
N ARG A 255 -21.04 -23.77 -36.00
CA ARG A 255 -20.86 -24.81 -37.05
C ARG A 255 -19.73 -25.82 -36.90
N SER A 256 -19.01 -25.88 -35.77
CA SER A 256 -17.90 -26.84 -35.66
C SER A 256 -17.69 -27.39 -34.25
N SER A 257 -18.57 -28.29 -33.81
CA SER A 257 -18.24 -29.33 -32.82
C SER A 257 -19.38 -30.34 -32.71
N LEU A 258 -19.51 -31.23 -33.71
CA LEU A 258 -20.30 -32.45 -33.62
C LEU A 258 -19.34 -33.62 -33.88
N PHE A 259 -18.88 -34.27 -32.81
CA PHE A 259 -18.34 -35.62 -32.89
C PHE A 259 -19.36 -36.57 -32.29
N SER A 260 -19.93 -37.42 -33.15
CA SER A 260 -20.79 -38.53 -32.78
C SER A 260 -19.92 -39.69 -32.28
N VAL A 261 -20.22 -40.20 -31.08
CA VAL A 261 -19.78 -41.53 -30.65
C VAL A 261 -21.04 -42.31 -30.31
N SER A 262 -21.34 -43.34 -31.12
CA SER A 262 -22.47 -44.23 -30.83
C SER A 262 -22.09 -45.21 -29.74
N ASN A 263 -22.91 -45.32 -28.69
CA ASN A 263 -23.12 -46.59 -28.01
C ASN A 263 -24.55 -46.66 -27.46
N ARG A 264 -25.15 -47.85 -27.54
CA ARG A 264 -26.56 -48.12 -27.21
C ARG A 264 -26.86 -47.78 -25.74
N PHE A 265 -28.08 -47.32 -25.52
CA PHE A 265 -28.68 -46.81 -24.27
C PHE A 265 -28.38 -45.33 -23.98
N GLY A 266 -29.36 -44.49 -24.33
CA GLY A 266 -29.27 -43.04 -24.30
C GLY A 266 -29.20 -42.46 -22.89
N VAL A 267 -28.04 -41.87 -22.57
CA VAL A 267 -27.88 -40.77 -21.60
C VAL A 267 -26.80 -39.84 -22.16
N ILE A 268 -27.14 -38.59 -22.44
CA ILE A 268 -26.18 -37.55 -22.86
C ILE A 268 -25.60 -36.89 -21.61
N HIS A 269 -24.33 -37.13 -21.32
CA HIS A 269 -23.57 -36.36 -20.33
C HIS A 269 -22.71 -35.31 -21.02
N TYR A 270 -22.99 -34.03 -20.76
CA TYR A 270 -22.10 -32.93 -21.15
C TYR A 270 -20.88 -32.90 -20.20
N ARG A 271 -19.70 -33.22 -20.73
CA ARG A 271 -18.43 -33.14 -19.97
C ARG A 271 -17.64 -31.93 -20.44
N TRP A 272 -17.67 -30.86 -19.67
CA TRP A 272 -16.82 -29.68 -19.88
C TRP A 272 -15.35 -30.05 -19.67
N ASN A 273 -14.51 -29.79 -20.67
CA ASN A 273 -13.07 -30.07 -20.57
C ASN A 273 -12.36 -28.92 -19.83
N TYR A 274 -12.44 -28.94 -18.50
CA TYR A 274 -11.84 -27.95 -17.59
C TYR A 274 -10.32 -27.71 -17.81
N LYS A 275 -9.61 -28.66 -18.44
CA LYS A 275 -8.16 -28.54 -18.69
C LYS A 275 -7.81 -27.48 -19.74
N LEU A 276 -8.65 -27.27 -20.75
CA LEU A 276 -8.40 -26.28 -21.80
C LEU A 276 -8.75 -24.87 -21.32
N LEU A 277 -9.83 -24.71 -20.56
CA LEU A 277 -10.19 -23.41 -19.95
C LEU A 277 -9.15 -22.97 -18.92
N THR A 278 -8.64 -23.90 -18.09
CA THR A 278 -7.59 -23.59 -17.11
C THR A 278 -6.24 -23.32 -17.77
N GLN A 279 -5.93 -23.93 -18.92
CA GLN A 279 -4.75 -23.56 -19.73
C GLN A 279 -4.90 -22.18 -20.36
N TRP A 280 -6.10 -21.82 -20.82
CA TRP A 280 -6.38 -20.50 -21.40
C TRP A 280 -6.32 -19.38 -20.35
N PHE A 281 -6.85 -19.62 -19.15
CA PHE A 281 -6.67 -18.71 -18.00
C PHE A 281 -5.21 -18.64 -17.58
N LYS A 282 -4.49 -19.77 -17.48
CA LYS A 282 -3.05 -19.77 -17.16
C LYS A 282 -2.23 -19.03 -18.20
N LEU A 283 -2.54 -19.16 -19.50
CA LEU A 283 -1.85 -18.44 -20.57
C LEU A 283 -2.15 -16.95 -20.54
N LYS A 284 -3.38 -16.51 -20.25
CA LYS A 284 -3.69 -15.09 -20.02
C LYS A 284 -2.95 -14.53 -18.82
N THR A 285 -2.90 -15.25 -17.70
CA THR A 285 -2.17 -14.83 -16.51
C THR A 285 -0.66 -14.80 -16.76
N ILE A 286 -0.09 -15.78 -17.46
CA ILE A 286 1.34 -15.84 -17.78
C ILE A 286 1.75 -14.77 -18.80
N PHE A 287 0.93 -14.47 -19.81
CA PHE A 287 1.25 -13.41 -20.79
C PHE A 287 1.12 -12.00 -20.22
N PHE A 288 0.19 -11.78 -19.29
CA PHE A 288 0.02 -10.48 -18.63
C PHE A 288 1.09 -10.21 -17.56
N PHE A 289 1.59 -11.25 -16.87
CA PHE A 289 2.65 -11.13 -15.86
C PHE A 289 4.05 -10.84 -16.43
N LEU A 290 4.26 -10.98 -17.75
CA LEU A 290 5.58 -10.85 -18.38
C LEU A 290 5.93 -9.42 -18.84
N TYR A 291 5.05 -8.44 -18.62
CA TYR A 291 5.10 -7.13 -19.30
C TYR A 291 5.38 -5.90 -18.42
N GLN A 292 5.78 -6.03 -17.16
CA GLN A 292 6.29 -4.89 -16.37
C GLN A 292 7.80 -4.96 -16.24
N LYS A 293 8.53 -4.31 -17.14
CA LYS A 293 9.99 -4.30 -17.13
C LYS A 293 10.60 -3.03 -16.53
N ASP A 294 9.87 -1.93 -16.34
CA ASP A 294 10.34 -0.72 -15.61
C ASP A 294 9.32 0.00 -14.66
N HIS A 295 8.42 -0.70 -13.95
CA HIS A 295 7.86 -0.22 -12.65
C HIS A 295 7.15 1.15 -12.60
N PHE A 296 6.54 1.63 -13.69
CA PHE A 296 5.82 2.91 -13.69
C PHE A 296 4.42 2.79 -13.08
N LEU A 297 3.58 1.95 -13.66
CA LEU A 297 2.20 1.74 -13.21
C LEU A 297 2.12 0.63 -12.16
N PHE A 298 1.28 0.83 -11.14
CA PHE A 298 0.96 -0.21 -10.16
C PHE A 298 -0.39 -0.84 -10.49
N ASP A 299 -0.49 -2.15 -10.28
CA ASP A 299 -1.69 -2.93 -10.58
C ASP A 299 -2.61 -3.05 -9.36
N LYS A 300 -3.81 -3.58 -9.60
CA LYS A 300 -4.71 -3.97 -8.52
C LYS A 300 -3.98 -4.89 -7.54
N PRO A 301 -3.97 -4.60 -6.23
CA PRO A 301 -3.29 -5.45 -5.28
C PRO A 301 -3.93 -6.84 -5.24
N VAL A 302 -3.13 -7.85 -5.58
CA VAL A 302 -3.51 -9.28 -5.50
C VAL A 302 -2.81 -9.99 -4.35
N ALA A 303 -1.81 -9.35 -3.74
CA ALA A 303 -1.04 -9.92 -2.65
C ALA A 303 -1.95 -10.15 -1.42
N PRO A 304 -1.97 -11.38 -0.86
CA PRO A 304 -2.80 -11.72 0.31
C PRO A 304 -2.60 -10.78 1.50
N LEU A 305 -1.37 -10.31 1.72
CA LEU A 305 -1.04 -9.33 2.78
C LEU A 305 -1.78 -7.99 2.60
N ILE A 306 -1.94 -7.52 1.36
CA ILE A 306 -2.60 -6.24 1.05
C ILE A 306 -4.14 -6.40 1.07
N ILE A 307 -4.65 -7.55 0.65
CA ILE A 307 -6.09 -7.83 0.67
C ILE A 307 -6.59 -8.00 2.11
N SER A 308 -5.90 -8.80 2.92
CA SER A 308 -6.25 -9.07 4.34
C SER A 308 -6.11 -7.83 5.24
N SER A 309 -5.29 -6.86 4.87
CA SER A 309 -5.20 -5.55 5.53
C SER A 309 -6.24 -4.54 5.01
N ALA A 310 -7.20 -4.96 4.18
CA ALA A 310 -8.27 -4.13 3.65
C ALA A 310 -7.81 -2.91 2.81
N MET A 311 -6.61 -2.95 2.23
CA MET A 311 -6.04 -1.85 1.46
C MET A 311 -6.53 -1.81 0.00
N ALA A 312 -7.07 -2.94 -0.51
CA ALA A 312 -7.62 -3.06 -1.86
C ALA A 312 -9.10 -2.62 -2.00
N ARG A 313 -9.71 -2.07 -0.94
CA ARG A 313 -11.12 -1.65 -0.95
C ARG A 313 -11.39 -0.55 -1.99
N ASP A 314 -12.57 -0.62 -2.60
CA ASP A 314 -13.10 0.35 -3.57
C ASP A 314 -12.22 0.56 -4.82
N TRP A 315 -11.31 -0.36 -5.15
CA TRP A 315 -10.43 -0.22 -6.31
C TRP A 315 -11.20 -0.05 -7.64
N PRO A 316 -10.81 0.90 -8.54
CA PRO A 316 -9.67 1.82 -8.49
C PRO A 316 -9.99 3.23 -7.96
N ASP A 317 -11.09 3.43 -7.22
CA ASP A 317 -11.55 4.77 -6.76
C ASP A 317 -10.45 5.55 -6.03
N ALA A 318 -10.22 6.78 -6.49
CA ALA A 318 -9.24 7.73 -5.97
C ALA A 318 -7.78 7.25 -5.97
N ARG A 319 -7.41 6.37 -6.91
CA ARG A 319 -6.02 5.96 -7.13
C ARG A 319 -5.52 6.51 -8.46
N GLY A 320 -4.25 6.87 -8.47
CA GLY A 320 -3.63 7.37 -9.68
C GLY A 320 -2.13 7.47 -9.58
N ILE A 321 -1.55 7.90 -10.69
CA ILE A 321 -0.13 8.08 -10.87
C ILE A 321 0.12 9.48 -11.40
N TRP A 322 1.08 10.16 -10.80
CA TRP A 322 1.66 11.38 -11.36
C TRP A 322 3.10 11.08 -11.79
N HIS A 323 3.56 11.67 -12.88
CA HIS A 323 4.98 11.65 -13.22
C HIS A 323 5.41 12.93 -13.94
N ASN A 324 6.69 13.29 -13.79
CA ASN A 324 7.27 14.39 -14.55
C ASN A 324 7.38 14.04 -16.05
N ASN A 325 7.58 15.06 -16.90
CA ASN A 325 7.67 14.89 -18.35
C ASN A 325 8.76 13.90 -18.80
N GLU A 326 9.88 13.87 -18.07
CA GLU A 326 11.01 12.96 -18.36
C GLU A 326 10.85 11.55 -17.77
N LYS A 327 9.77 11.29 -17.02
CA LYS A 327 9.52 9.99 -16.37
C LYS A 327 10.65 9.55 -15.43
N THR A 328 11.31 10.52 -14.80
CA THR A 328 12.41 10.30 -13.85
C THR A 328 12.02 10.60 -12.40
N PHE A 329 10.85 11.20 -12.19
CA PHE A 329 10.23 11.46 -10.89
C PHE A 329 8.74 11.11 -10.97
N LEU A 330 8.29 10.18 -10.12
CA LEU A 330 6.94 9.62 -10.12
C LEU A 330 6.36 9.67 -8.71
N ILE A 331 5.03 9.76 -8.65
CA ILE A 331 4.28 9.71 -7.41
C ILE A 331 3.07 8.81 -7.59
N TRP A 332 2.96 7.76 -6.78
CA TRP A 332 1.76 6.94 -6.69
C TRP A 332 0.87 7.46 -5.57
N ILE A 333 -0.42 7.52 -5.84
CA ILE A 333 -1.43 8.05 -4.91
C ILE A 333 -2.40 6.92 -4.53
N ASN A 334 -2.61 6.74 -3.22
CA ASN A 334 -3.57 5.82 -2.61
C ASN A 334 -3.41 4.33 -2.94
N GLU A 335 -2.19 3.87 -3.22
CA GLU A 335 -1.90 2.45 -3.36
C GLU A 335 -1.73 1.78 -1.98
N GLU A 336 -0.50 1.50 -1.55
CA GLU A 336 -0.23 0.93 -0.22
C GLU A 336 -0.07 2.00 0.88
N ASP A 337 0.22 3.23 0.49
CA ASP A 337 0.33 4.41 1.37
C ASP A 337 -0.38 5.58 0.67
N HIS A 338 -0.59 6.70 1.37
CA HIS A 338 -1.23 7.89 0.75
C HIS A 338 -0.44 8.37 -0.47
N ILE A 339 0.87 8.50 -0.31
CA ILE A 339 1.78 9.00 -1.35
C ILE A 339 3.03 8.13 -1.35
N ARG A 340 3.43 7.60 -2.51
CA ARG A 340 4.77 7.01 -2.72
C ARG A 340 5.56 7.87 -3.70
N VAL A 341 6.61 8.52 -3.21
CA VAL A 341 7.49 9.37 -4.01
C VAL A 341 8.66 8.53 -4.52
N ILE A 342 8.90 8.59 -5.83
CA ILE A 342 9.89 7.76 -6.53
C ILE A 342 10.74 8.66 -7.41
N SER A 343 12.06 8.52 -7.32
CA SER A 343 13.02 9.03 -8.29
C SER A 343 13.76 7.84 -8.89
N MET A 344 13.86 7.78 -10.21
CA MET A 344 14.55 6.68 -10.89
C MET A 344 15.15 7.12 -12.21
N GLU A 345 16.18 6.40 -12.66
CA GLU A 345 16.75 6.53 -13.99
C GLU A 345 17.49 5.25 -14.40
N LYS A 346 17.73 5.11 -15.70
CA LYS A 346 18.62 4.06 -16.24
C LYS A 346 20.08 4.35 -15.88
N GLY A 347 20.88 3.30 -15.77
CA GLY A 347 22.29 3.39 -15.41
C GLY A 347 22.55 3.51 -13.91
N GLY A 348 23.78 3.88 -13.59
CA GLY A 348 24.35 3.74 -12.24
C GLY A 348 24.42 5.02 -11.41
N ASN A 349 23.84 6.13 -11.87
CA ASN A 349 24.02 7.45 -11.23
C ASN A 349 23.06 7.69 -10.06
N MET A 350 23.21 6.90 -8.99
CA MET A 350 22.45 7.02 -7.74
C MET A 350 22.52 8.42 -7.13
N LYS A 351 23.65 9.13 -7.26
CA LYS A 351 23.80 10.49 -6.72
C LYS A 351 22.83 11.48 -7.39
N ARG A 352 22.67 11.40 -8.71
CA ARG A 352 21.69 12.23 -9.44
C ARG A 352 20.26 11.85 -9.10
N VAL A 353 19.96 10.55 -9.03
CA VAL A 353 18.65 10.04 -8.57
C VAL A 353 18.28 10.60 -7.20
N PHE A 354 19.19 10.52 -6.23
CA PHE A 354 18.97 10.97 -4.86
C PHE A 354 18.87 12.50 -4.76
N LYS A 355 19.64 13.25 -5.57
CA LYS A 355 19.52 14.71 -5.65
C LYS A 355 18.14 15.14 -6.16
N ARG A 356 17.64 14.53 -7.24
CA ARG A 356 16.28 14.77 -7.75
C ARG A 356 15.23 14.37 -6.73
N PHE A 357 15.40 13.22 -6.08
CA PHE A 357 14.52 12.74 -5.00
C PHE A 357 14.38 13.76 -3.87
N CYS A 358 15.50 14.22 -3.29
CA CYS A 358 15.47 15.16 -2.17
C CYS A 358 14.84 16.51 -2.55
N ARG A 359 15.16 17.02 -3.76
CA ARG A 359 14.58 18.27 -4.26
C ARG A 359 13.07 18.14 -4.48
N GLY A 360 12.64 17.07 -5.15
CA GLY A 360 11.22 16.83 -5.41
C GLY A 360 10.43 16.62 -4.14
N LEU A 361 10.95 15.83 -3.20
CA LEU A 361 10.28 15.56 -1.92
C LEU A 361 10.10 16.82 -1.07
N LYS A 362 11.14 17.67 -0.97
CA LYS A 362 11.06 18.97 -0.27
C LYS A 362 10.04 19.91 -0.91
N GLU A 363 9.97 19.95 -2.23
CA GLU A 363 9.02 20.82 -2.93
C GLU A 363 7.58 20.32 -2.79
N VAL A 364 7.35 19.01 -2.86
CA VAL A 364 6.03 18.40 -2.59
C VAL A 364 5.59 18.70 -1.16
N GLU A 365 6.49 18.56 -0.18
CA GLU A 365 6.20 18.90 1.22
C GLU A 365 5.83 20.37 1.38
N ARG A 366 6.62 21.29 0.79
CA ARG A 366 6.37 22.73 0.81
C ARG A 366 4.98 23.07 0.24
N LEU A 367 4.62 22.45 -0.88
CA LEU A 367 3.33 22.69 -1.55
C LEU A 367 2.15 22.14 -0.76
N ILE A 368 2.31 20.99 -0.10
CA ILE A 368 1.29 20.41 0.80
C ILE A 368 1.10 21.30 2.05
N GLN A 369 2.18 21.84 2.60
CA GLN A 369 2.12 22.80 3.71
C GLN A 369 1.45 24.12 3.31
N GLU A 370 1.69 24.61 2.09
CA GLU A 370 1.07 25.83 1.56
C GLU A 370 -0.47 25.73 1.47
N ILE A 371 -1.00 24.53 1.21
CA ILE A 371 -2.45 24.23 1.22
C ILE A 371 -2.98 23.85 2.61
N GLY A 372 -2.17 23.98 3.67
CA GLY A 372 -2.58 23.82 5.06
C GLY A 372 -2.57 22.38 5.59
N TRP A 373 -1.84 21.47 4.93
CA TRP A 373 -1.72 20.07 5.35
C TRP A 373 -0.30 19.74 5.80
N GLU A 374 -0.17 18.72 6.64
CA GLU A 374 1.12 18.25 7.14
C GLU A 374 1.30 16.76 6.85
N PHE A 375 2.56 16.31 6.83
CA PHE A 375 2.85 14.89 6.86
C PHE A 375 2.81 14.34 8.29
N MET A 376 2.34 13.09 8.44
CA MET A 376 2.44 12.35 9.69
C MET A 376 3.92 12.09 10.01
N TRP A 377 4.42 12.74 11.06
CA TRP A 377 5.80 12.64 11.51
C TRP A 377 5.90 12.85 13.01
N ASN A 378 6.77 12.08 13.67
CA ASN A 378 7.18 12.34 15.05
C ASN A 378 8.66 12.01 15.27
N GLU A 379 9.22 12.45 16.40
CA GLU A 379 10.66 12.35 16.66
C GLU A 379 11.18 10.92 16.90
N HIS A 380 10.32 9.99 17.30
CA HIS A 380 10.70 8.61 17.65
C HIS A 380 10.57 7.66 16.46
N LEU A 381 9.61 7.90 15.58
CA LEU A 381 9.28 7.02 14.46
C LEU A 381 9.61 7.65 13.11
N GLY A 382 9.99 8.93 13.06
CA GLY A 382 10.15 9.64 11.80
C GLY A 382 8.81 9.77 11.07
N TYR A 383 8.83 9.58 9.74
CA TYR A 383 7.61 9.58 8.95
C TYR A 383 6.78 8.32 9.22
N ILE A 384 5.49 8.52 9.47
CA ILE A 384 4.53 7.45 9.74
C ILE A 384 3.92 6.95 8.43
N LEU A 385 3.91 5.63 8.26
CA LEU A 385 3.34 4.92 7.12
C LEU A 385 2.51 3.74 7.60
N THR A 386 1.82 3.09 6.68
CA THR A 386 0.88 1.99 6.97
C THR A 386 1.57 0.78 7.60
N CYS A 387 2.71 0.39 7.03
CA CYS A 387 3.46 -0.78 7.49
C CYS A 387 4.58 -0.36 8.45
N PRO A 388 4.72 -0.98 9.63
CA PRO A 388 5.84 -0.73 10.55
C PRO A 388 7.22 -0.90 9.92
N SER A 389 7.36 -1.70 8.85
CA SER A 389 8.65 -1.81 8.16
C SER A 389 9.06 -0.56 7.38
N ASN A 390 8.14 0.36 7.10
CA ASN A 390 8.37 1.55 6.27
C ASN A 390 8.44 2.85 7.10
N ILE A 391 8.30 2.82 8.42
CA ILE A 391 8.46 4.03 9.23
C ILE A 391 9.92 4.51 9.26
N GLY A 392 10.14 5.74 9.73
CA GLY A 392 11.44 6.40 9.78
C GLY A 392 11.65 7.22 8.51
N THR A 393 12.62 6.80 7.71
CA THR A 393 12.87 7.39 6.40
C THR A 393 11.85 6.96 5.36
N GLY A 394 11.25 5.78 5.55
CA GLY A 394 10.53 5.02 4.50
C GLY A 394 11.35 4.73 3.26
N ILE A 395 12.66 5.00 3.29
CA ILE A 395 13.47 5.01 2.09
C ILE A 395 13.79 3.60 1.64
N ARG A 396 13.74 3.42 0.33
CA ARG A 396 14.32 2.28 -0.34
C ARG A 396 15.12 2.78 -1.52
N ALA A 397 16.43 2.87 -1.33
CA ALA A 397 17.41 3.11 -2.37
C ALA A 397 17.90 1.75 -2.88
N GLY A 398 17.78 1.51 -4.18
CA GLY A 398 18.15 0.25 -4.78
C GLY A 398 18.51 0.34 -6.25
N VAL A 399 19.05 -0.76 -6.76
CA VAL A 399 19.51 -0.91 -8.13
C VAL A 399 18.99 -2.21 -8.73
N HIS A 400 18.74 -2.20 -10.03
CA HIS A 400 18.70 -3.43 -10.82
C HIS A 400 20.13 -3.79 -11.22
N ILE A 401 20.64 -4.89 -10.69
CA ILE A 401 22.02 -5.33 -10.90
C ILE A 401 22.09 -6.76 -11.43
N LYS A 402 22.90 -6.97 -12.46
CA LYS A 402 23.11 -8.27 -13.11
C LYS A 402 24.23 -9.05 -12.43
N LEU A 403 23.89 -10.12 -11.71
CA LEU A 403 24.83 -10.93 -10.91
C LEU A 403 24.75 -12.43 -11.27
N PRO A 404 25.17 -12.84 -12.48
CA PRO A 404 24.97 -14.21 -12.98
C PRO A 404 25.77 -15.28 -12.23
N LEU A 405 26.90 -14.89 -11.63
CA LEU A 405 27.76 -15.78 -10.85
C LEU A 405 27.39 -15.74 -9.37
N LEU A 406 27.44 -14.55 -8.75
CA LEU A 406 27.13 -14.38 -7.33
C LEU A 406 25.70 -14.80 -6.98
N GLY A 407 24.74 -14.58 -7.87
CA GLY A 407 23.35 -14.99 -7.68
C GLY A 407 23.14 -16.50 -7.50
N LYS A 408 24.10 -17.33 -7.93
CA LYS A 408 24.09 -18.80 -7.77
C LYS A 408 24.91 -19.29 -6.58
N ASP A 409 25.69 -18.41 -5.95
CA ASP A 409 26.56 -18.77 -4.83
C ASP A 409 25.73 -18.96 -3.55
N ALA A 410 25.93 -20.08 -2.87
CA ALA A 410 25.23 -20.40 -1.61
C ALA A 410 25.49 -19.36 -0.50
N ARG A 411 26.60 -18.61 -0.58
CA ARG A 411 26.96 -17.55 0.37
C ARG A 411 26.20 -16.25 0.13
N PHE A 412 25.56 -16.07 -1.03
CA PHE A 412 24.94 -14.80 -1.42
C PHE A 412 23.90 -14.29 -0.41
N PRO A 413 22.97 -15.11 0.13
CA PRO A 413 22.05 -14.65 1.16
C PRO A 413 22.77 -14.13 2.41
N LYS A 414 23.86 -14.79 2.83
CA LYS A 414 24.63 -14.39 4.01
C LYS A 414 25.44 -13.12 3.78
N ILE A 415 25.94 -12.92 2.55
CA ILE A 415 26.58 -11.67 2.14
C ILE A 415 25.57 -10.52 2.27
N LEU A 416 24.38 -10.66 1.67
CA LEU A 416 23.35 -9.61 1.74
C LEU A 416 22.93 -9.30 3.18
N ASP A 417 22.73 -10.31 4.01
CA ASP A 417 22.40 -10.17 5.43
C ASP A 417 23.47 -9.37 6.19
N ASN A 418 24.75 -9.74 6.03
CA ASN A 418 25.88 -9.03 6.63
C ASN A 418 25.99 -7.59 6.12
N LEU A 419 25.68 -7.36 4.85
CA LEU A 419 25.68 -6.04 4.23
C LEU A 419 24.41 -5.25 4.53
N ARG A 420 23.42 -5.79 5.27
CA ARG A 420 22.11 -5.15 5.52
C ARG A 420 21.39 -4.75 4.22
N LEU A 421 21.50 -5.61 3.21
CA LEU A 421 20.81 -5.49 1.93
C LEU A 421 19.73 -6.58 1.80
N GLN A 422 18.71 -6.30 1.00
CA GLN A 422 17.69 -7.27 0.62
C GLN A 422 17.68 -7.46 -0.89
N LYS A 423 17.42 -8.69 -1.35
CA LYS A 423 17.20 -9.00 -2.77
C LYS A 423 15.74 -9.29 -3.05
N ARG A 424 15.25 -8.84 -4.20
CA ARG A 424 13.93 -9.17 -4.77
C ARG A 424 14.06 -9.57 -6.23
N GLY A 425 12.96 -10.11 -6.78
CA GLY A 425 12.88 -10.36 -8.22
C GLY A 425 12.94 -9.08 -9.04
N THR A 426 13.16 -9.20 -10.34
CA THR A 426 13.33 -8.06 -11.25
C THR A 426 12.07 -7.18 -11.32
N GLY A 427 10.90 -7.77 -11.03
CA GLY A 427 9.61 -7.10 -10.97
C GLY A 427 9.18 -6.65 -9.56
N GLY A 428 10.05 -6.69 -8.54
CA GLY A 428 9.70 -6.33 -7.15
C GLY A 428 9.43 -7.54 -6.23
N GLU A 429 8.69 -7.32 -5.14
CA GLU A 429 8.58 -8.23 -3.97
C GLU A 429 8.15 -9.65 -4.30
N ASP A 430 7.14 -9.80 -5.16
CA ASP A 430 6.51 -11.09 -5.42
C ASP A 430 6.85 -11.64 -6.82
N THR A 431 8.01 -11.25 -7.37
CA THR A 431 8.39 -11.59 -8.75
C THR A 431 9.62 -12.47 -8.84
N ALA A 432 9.76 -13.18 -9.96
CA ALA A 432 10.92 -14.00 -10.24
C ALA A 432 12.13 -13.15 -10.68
N VAL A 433 13.33 -13.70 -10.49
CA VAL A 433 14.57 -13.14 -11.05
C VAL A 433 14.61 -13.47 -12.54
N VAL A 434 14.76 -12.45 -13.38
CA VAL A 434 14.88 -12.57 -14.84
C VAL A 434 16.31 -12.22 -15.24
N ASP A 435 16.93 -13.03 -16.10
CA ASP A 435 18.28 -12.80 -16.65
C ASP A 435 19.36 -12.52 -15.57
N SER A 436 19.26 -13.20 -14.42
CA SER A 436 20.15 -12.99 -13.27
C SER A 436 20.21 -11.53 -12.79
N THR A 437 19.14 -10.77 -13.01
CA THR A 437 18.99 -9.37 -12.58
C THR A 437 18.21 -9.31 -11.27
N PHE A 438 18.83 -8.76 -10.25
CA PHE A 438 18.26 -8.63 -8.91
C PHE A 438 17.91 -7.18 -8.61
N ASP A 439 16.79 -6.94 -7.93
CA ASP A 439 16.54 -5.68 -7.23
C ASP A 439 17.20 -5.78 -5.85
N ILE A 440 18.32 -5.04 -5.69
CA ILE A 440 19.08 -4.97 -4.44
C ILE A 440 18.86 -3.60 -3.80
N SER A 441 18.48 -3.56 -2.53
CA SER A 441 18.20 -2.32 -1.79
C SER A 441 18.55 -2.42 -0.30
N ASN A 442 18.58 -1.29 0.39
CA ASN A 442 18.71 -1.25 1.85
C ASN A 442 17.60 -2.07 2.55
N LEU A 443 17.99 -2.76 3.62
CA LEU A 443 17.06 -3.41 4.54
C LEU A 443 16.59 -2.45 5.64
N ASP A 444 17.49 -1.60 6.15
CA ASP A 444 17.23 -0.67 7.26
C ASP A 444 16.48 0.58 6.79
N ARG A 445 15.46 1.02 7.55
CA ARG A 445 14.68 2.25 7.24
C ARG A 445 14.49 3.19 8.43
N LEU A 446 14.74 2.71 9.65
CA LEU A 446 14.61 3.45 10.90
C LEU A 446 15.95 3.48 11.65
N GLY A 447 16.17 4.53 12.45
CA GLY A 447 17.41 4.74 13.22
C GLY A 447 18.62 5.29 12.45
N LYS A 448 18.54 5.40 11.13
CA LYS A 448 19.53 6.05 10.24
C LYS A 448 18.81 7.01 9.31
N SER A 449 19.40 8.17 9.04
CA SER A 449 18.85 9.16 8.11
C SER A 449 18.89 8.71 6.65
N GLU A 450 18.15 9.39 5.78
CA GLU A 450 18.08 9.08 4.35
C GLU A 450 19.45 9.12 3.67
N VAL A 451 20.28 10.11 4.04
CA VAL A 451 21.66 10.23 3.58
C VAL A 451 22.52 9.06 4.06
N GLU A 452 22.41 8.66 5.32
CA GLU A 452 23.19 7.54 5.87
C GLU A 452 22.82 6.22 5.22
N VAL A 453 21.53 5.94 5.08
CA VAL A 453 21.02 4.73 4.43
C VAL A 453 21.48 4.68 2.97
N THR A 454 21.36 5.79 2.25
CA THR A 454 21.73 5.84 0.82
C THR A 454 23.25 5.69 0.63
N ASN A 455 24.08 6.42 1.40
CA ASN A 455 25.54 6.27 1.34
C ASN A 455 25.99 4.86 1.70
N TYR A 456 25.34 4.24 2.70
CA TYR A 456 25.66 2.88 3.10
C TYR A 456 25.32 1.88 1.99
N SER A 457 24.10 1.92 1.44
CA SER A 457 23.72 1.06 0.31
C SER A 457 24.58 1.26 -0.93
N ASP A 458 24.91 2.50 -1.26
CA ASP A 458 25.78 2.83 -2.39
C ASP A 458 27.17 2.21 -2.22
N LYS A 459 27.76 2.35 -1.04
CA LYS A 459 29.03 1.70 -0.73
C LYS A 459 28.94 0.17 -0.81
N GLN A 460 27.88 -0.44 -0.28
CA GLN A 460 27.77 -1.90 -0.25
C GLN A 460 27.44 -2.52 -1.61
N CYS A 461 26.68 -1.84 -2.47
CA CYS A 461 26.41 -2.32 -3.82
C CYS A 461 27.62 -2.17 -4.76
N GLY A 462 28.54 -1.25 -4.45
CA GLY A 462 29.78 -1.06 -5.22
C GLY A 462 30.91 -2.02 -4.85
N LEU A 463 30.87 -2.65 -3.66
CA LEU A 463 31.78 -3.72 -3.22
C LEU A 463 31.37 -5.06 -3.83
#